data_AF-A0A8T6BFD1-F1
#
_entry.id   AF-A0A8T6BFD1-F1
#
_cell.length_a   1.000
_cell.length_b   1.000
_cell.length_c   1.000
_cell.angle_alpha   90.00
_cell.angle_beta   90.00
_cell.angle_gamma   90.00
#
_symmetry.space_group_name_H-M   'P 1'
#
loop_
_entity.id
_entity.type
_entity.pdbx_description
1 polymer ?
#
loop_
_entity_poly.entity_id
_entity_poly.type
_entity_poly.pdbx_seq_one_letter_code
_entity_poly.pdbx_strand_id
1 'polypeptide(L)' 'FILYDQMTPQDIVNFDVRPWFEKMALTQHLTPSRSQGLEAMIRAIRAKAAALS' A
#
# COMPACT_ATOMS: atom_id res chain seq x y z
N PHE A 1 -2.13 0.49 8.16
CA PHE A 1 -2.92 0.94 7.00
C PHE A 1 -4.04 -0.08 6.80
N ILE A 2 -5.31 0.33 6.74
CA ILE A 2 -6.45 -0.59 6.91
C ILE A 2 -6.51 -1.71 5.87
N LEU A 3 -5.95 -1.48 4.68
CA LEU A 3 -5.83 -2.50 3.63
C LEU A 3 -5.07 -3.76 4.05
N TYR A 4 -4.18 -3.66 5.03
CA TYR A 4 -3.35 -4.76 5.50
C TYR A 4 -3.78 -5.30 6.86
N ASP A 5 -4.92 -4.84 7.39
CA ASP A 5 -5.39 -5.32 8.69
C ASP A 5 -5.67 -6.83 8.64
N GLN A 6 -5.26 -7.55 9.69
CA GLN A 6 -5.36 -9.01 9.83
C GLN A 6 -4.63 -9.84 8.74
N MET A 7 -3.78 -9.24 7.90
CA MET A 7 -2.99 -9.98 6.91
C MET A 7 -1.68 -10.53 7.49
N THR A 8 -1.26 -11.72 7.05
CA THR A 8 0.08 -12.23 7.36
C THR A 8 1.15 -11.48 6.55
N PRO A 9 2.45 -11.53 6.93
CA PRO A 9 3.51 -10.93 6.13
C PRO A 9 3.53 -11.42 4.67
N GLN A 10 3.30 -12.71 4.45
CA GLN A 10 3.22 -13.32 3.13
C GLN A 10 2.03 -12.76 2.32
N ASP A 11 0.87 -12.55 2.96
CA ASP A 11 -0.28 -11.95 2.30
C ASP A 11 0.00 -10.50 1.90
N ILE A 12 0.65 -9.72 2.76
CA ILE A 12 1.02 -8.31 2.48
C ILE A 12 1.96 -8.22 1.27
N VAL A 13 2.91 -9.15 1.14
CA VAL A 13 3.86 -9.18 0.01
C VAL A 13 3.14 -9.51 -1.30
N ASN A 14 2.20 -10.47 -1.25
CA ASN A 14 1.48 -10.98 -2.43
C ASN A 14 0.26 -10.14 -2.83
N PHE A 15 -0.23 -9.26 -1.95
CA PHE A 15 -1.38 -8.42 -2.23
C PHE A 15 -1.07 -7.28 -3.21
N ASP A 16 -1.75 -7.24 -4.35
CA ASP A 16 -1.66 -6.13 -5.32
C ASP A 16 -2.55 -4.96 -4.89
N VAL A 17 -1.92 -3.87 -4.44
CA VAL A 17 -2.61 -2.68 -3.95
C VAL A 17 -3.17 -1.81 -5.08
N ARG A 18 -2.63 -1.92 -6.30
CA ARG A 18 -2.87 -0.96 -7.39
C ARG A 18 -4.36 -0.87 -7.77
N PRO A 19 -5.08 -1.99 -7.97
CA PRO A 19 -6.50 -1.93 -8.35
C PRO A 19 -7.39 -1.28 -7.28
N TRP A 20 -6.98 -1.32 -6.01
CA TRP A 20 -7.75 -0.70 -4.93
C TRP A 20 -7.64 0.83 -4.97
N PHE A 21 -6.43 1.36 -5.20
CA PHE A 21 -6.24 2.82 -5.32
C PHE A 21 -6.88 3.39 -6.58
N GLU A 22 -6.85 2.66 -7.69
CA GLU A 22 -7.54 3.04 -8.93
C GLU A 22 -9.06 3.15 -8.70
N LYS A 23 -9.66 2.18 -8.00
CA LYS A 23 -11.11 2.17 -7.73
C LYS A 23 -11.57 3.27 -6.79
N MET A 24 -10.73 3.71 -5.86
CA MET A 24 -11.11 4.75 -4.90
C MET A 24 -11.01 6.17 -5.47
N ALA A 25 -10.47 6.35 -6.70
CA ALA A 25 -10.14 7.64 -7.29
C ALA A 25 -9.30 8.56 -6.38
N LEU A 26 -8.73 8.01 -5.30
CA LEU A 26 -8.07 8.78 -4.24
C LEU A 26 -6.87 9.54 -4.80
N THR A 27 -6.11 8.92 -5.70
CA THR A 27 -4.93 9.52 -6.34
C THR A 27 -5.27 10.73 -7.20
N GLN A 28 -6.50 10.85 -7.71
CA GLN A 28 -6.95 11.98 -8.54
C GLN A 28 -7.26 13.24 -7.71
N HIS A 29 -7.45 13.07 -6.40
CA HIS A 29 -7.76 14.17 -5.46
C HIS A 29 -6.59 14.52 -4.54
N LEU A 30 -5.47 13.81 -4.66
CA LEU A 30 -4.26 14.07 -3.89
C LEU A 30 -3.31 14.97 -4.68
N THR A 31 -2.70 15.93 -3.99
CA THR A 31 -1.58 16.68 -4.54
C THR A 31 -0.40 15.73 -4.79
N PRO A 32 0.53 16.05 -5.72
CA PRO A 32 1.64 15.17 -6.06
C PRO A 32 2.44 14.67 -4.85
N SER A 33 2.73 15.57 -3.89
CA SER A 33 3.44 15.20 -2.65
C SER A 33 2.67 14.20 -1.78
N ARG A 34 1.34 14.29 -1.71
CA ARG A 34 0.52 13.36 -0.92
C ARG A 34 0.43 11.99 -1.58
N SER A 35 0.33 11.93 -2.91
CA SER A 35 0.38 10.67 -3.66
C SER A 35 1.73 9.97 -3.50
N GLN A 36 2.83 10.71 -3.56
CA GLN A 36 4.18 10.16 -3.34
C GLN A 36 4.35 9.64 -1.90
N GLY A 37 3.87 10.39 -0.90
CA GLY A 37 3.91 9.95 0.50
C GLY A 37 3.13 8.64 0.72
N LEU A 38 1.97 8.51 0.08
CA LEU A 38 1.15 7.31 0.11
C LEU A 38 1.88 6.10 -0.51
N GLU A 39 2.47 6.27 -1.69
CA GLU A 39 3.30 5.23 -2.34
C GLU A 39 4.51 4.83 -1.48
N ALA A 40 5.16 5.82 -0.86
CA ALA A 40 6.30 5.57 0.02
C ALA A 40 5.91 4.77 1.26
N MET A 41 4.77 5.09 1.89
CA MET A 41 4.25 4.32 3.04
C MET A 41 3.95 2.86 2.67
N ILE A 42 3.29 2.64 1.53
CA ILE A 42 3.00 1.28 1.03
C ILE A 42 4.30 0.50 0.81
N ARG A 43 5.27 1.12 0.12
CA ARG A 43 6.57 0.50 -0.16
C ARG A 43 7.29 0.12 1.14
N ALA A 44 7.28 1.00 2.14
CA ALA A 44 7.89 0.74 3.44
C ALA A 44 7.24 -0.42 4.19
N ILE A 45 5.89 -0.52 4.16
CA ILE A 45 5.16 -1.64 4.78
C ILE A 45 5.52 -2.96 4.09
N ARG A 46 5.49 -3.00 2.75
CA ARG A 46 5.81 -4.23 1.99
C ARG A 46 7.26 -4.67 2.18
N ALA A 47 8.21 -3.73 2.22
CA ALA A 47 9.61 -4.04 2.48
C ALA A 47 9.82 -4.66 3.87
N LYS A 48 9.11 -4.16 4.89
CA LYS A 48 9.14 -4.74 6.24
C LYS A 48 8.51 -6.13 6.28
N ALA A 49 7.37 -6.33 5.60
CA ALA A 49 6.72 -7.64 5.52
C ALA A 49 7.60 -8.68 4.83
N ALA A 50 8.25 -8.31 3.71
CA ALA A 50 9.15 -9.18 2.97
C ALA A 50 10.39 -9.63 3.76
N ALA A 51 10.77 -8.90 4.82
CA ALA A 51 11.86 -9.29 5.70
C ALA A 51 11.45 -10.30 6.79
N LEU A 52 10.15 -10.57 6.94
CA LEU A 52 9.57 -11.44 7.97
C LEU A 52 8.94 -12.72 7.39
N SER A 53 8.80 -12.79 6.06
CA SER A 53 8.32 -13.93 5.27
C SER A 53 9.48 -14.81 4.83
#